data_AF-A0A259SSC3-F1
#
_entry.id   AF-A0A259SSC3-F1
#
_cell.length_a   1.000
_cell.length_b   1.000
_cell.length_c   1.000
_cell.angle_alpha   90.00
_cell.angle_beta   90.00
_cell.angle_gamma   90.00
#
_symmetry.space_group_name_H-M   'P 1'
#
loop_
_entity.id
_entity.type
_entity.pdbx_description
1 polymer ?
#
loop_
_entity_poly.entity_id
_entity_poly.type
_entity_poly.pdbx_seq_one_letter_code
_entity_poly.pdbx_strand_id
1 'polypeptide(L)'
;MTMQTRYDFTLPRGYVDDKGEVHRTGTMRLATARDELEPLRDPTIDGPDDPRLTIVVLARVVERLGTLELVTRHEIEGLFAADLAFLQDFYGVINFGSQEEYEELLAAQRDAEAPVSTPVVLPEQAAAPVVAAGAGAADAGAVGGDGAVGAGVPVGTSATVTYGRRSAIEEIPSDGR
;
A
#
# COMPACT_ATOMS: atom_id res chain seq x y z
N MET A 1 13.74 -32.58 10.99
CA MET A 1 13.00 -31.31 10.92
C MET A 1 12.33 -31.25 9.56
N THR A 2 11.04 -30.96 9.49
CA THR A 2 10.31 -30.76 8.23
C THR A 2 10.54 -29.32 7.76
N MET A 3 10.95 -29.14 6.51
CA MET A 3 11.07 -27.81 5.90
C MET A 3 9.67 -27.18 5.73
N GLN A 4 9.52 -25.94 6.16
CA GLN A 4 8.34 -25.13 5.85
C GLN A 4 8.47 -24.62 4.41
N THR A 5 7.44 -24.84 3.61
CA THR A 5 7.44 -24.45 2.19
C THR A 5 6.25 -23.55 1.83
N ARG A 6 5.42 -23.21 2.82
CA ARG A 6 4.23 -22.39 2.70
C ARG A 6 4.19 -21.34 3.80
N TYR A 7 3.78 -20.15 3.44
CA TYR A 7 3.79 -18.98 4.28
C TYR A 7 2.49 -18.21 4.07
N ASP A 8 1.83 -17.88 5.18
CA ASP A 8 0.59 -17.11 5.14
C ASP A 8 0.91 -15.62 5.14
N PHE A 9 0.05 -14.85 4.46
CA PHE A 9 0.16 -13.40 4.40
C PHE A 9 -1.22 -12.75 4.52
N THR A 10 -1.24 -11.50 4.95
CA THR A 10 -2.41 -10.61 4.90
C THR A 10 -2.09 -9.38 4.06
N LEU A 11 -2.88 -9.14 3.02
CA LEU A 11 -2.79 -7.93 2.20
C LEU A 11 -3.19 -6.67 3.01
N PRO A 12 -2.43 -5.58 2.90
CA PRO A 12 -2.75 -4.29 3.52
C PRO A 12 -4.17 -3.77 3.22
N ARG A 13 -4.65 -3.86 1.97
CA ARG A 13 -6.01 -3.45 1.57
C ARG A 13 -6.86 -4.65 1.18
N GLY A 14 -6.34 -5.53 0.33
CA GLY A 14 -7.04 -6.71 -0.15
C GLY A 14 -7.46 -6.61 -1.62
N TYR A 15 -7.65 -7.78 -2.24
CA TYR A 15 -8.24 -7.90 -3.56
C TYR A 15 -9.77 -7.79 -3.47
N VAL A 16 -10.39 -7.02 -4.37
CA VAL A 16 -11.84 -6.92 -4.47
C VAL A 16 -12.29 -7.70 -5.70
N ASP A 17 -13.09 -8.74 -5.52
CA ASP A 17 -13.58 -9.54 -6.64
C ASP A 17 -14.75 -8.86 -7.39
N ASP A 18 -15.20 -9.49 -8.48
CA ASP A 18 -16.33 -9.00 -9.29
C ASP A 18 -17.66 -8.91 -8.51
N LYS A 19 -17.77 -9.57 -7.36
CA LYS A 19 -18.94 -9.54 -6.48
C LYS A 19 -18.81 -8.50 -5.37
N GLY A 20 -17.67 -7.82 -5.28
CA GLY A 20 -17.37 -6.85 -4.24
C GLY A 20 -16.92 -7.49 -2.92
N GLU A 21 -16.58 -8.79 -2.91
CA GLU A 21 -15.97 -9.45 -1.76
C GLU A 21 -14.50 -9.05 -1.64
N VAL A 22 -14.05 -8.81 -0.41
CA VAL A 22 -12.66 -8.41 -0.13
C VAL A 22 -11.87 -9.60 0.40
N HIS A 23 -10.84 -9.99 -0.33
CA HIS A 23 -9.93 -11.08 0.02
C HIS A 23 -8.58 -10.50 0.48
N ARG A 24 -8.26 -10.71 1.77
CA ARG A 24 -7.02 -10.19 2.36
C ARG A 24 -6.01 -11.27 2.73
N THR A 25 -6.46 -12.38 3.28
CA THR A 25 -5.57 -13.45 3.75
C THR A 25 -5.24 -14.40 2.61
N GLY A 26 -4.00 -14.86 2.54
CA GLY A 26 -3.58 -15.79 1.50
C GLY A 26 -2.43 -16.67 1.95
N THR A 27 -2.07 -17.63 1.09
CA THR A 27 -0.91 -18.50 1.30
C THR A 27 -0.04 -18.45 0.05
N MET A 28 1.26 -18.24 0.24
CA MET A 28 2.28 -18.34 -0.81
C MET A 28 3.19 -19.52 -0.51
N ARG A 29 3.57 -20.28 -1.53
CA ARG A 29 4.61 -21.30 -1.44
C ARG A 29 5.97 -20.75 -1.86
N LEU A 30 7.04 -21.41 -1.43
CA LEU A 30 8.36 -21.17 -2.00
C LEU A 30 8.32 -21.35 -3.52
N ALA A 31 9.00 -20.45 -4.20
CA ALA A 31 9.18 -20.49 -5.64
C ALA A 31 10.13 -21.64 -5.99
N THR A 32 9.85 -22.29 -7.11
CA THR A 32 10.80 -23.23 -7.72
C THR A 32 11.52 -22.53 -8.87
N ALA A 33 12.69 -23.03 -9.27
CA ALA A 33 13.36 -22.54 -10.48
C ALA A 33 12.46 -22.59 -11.72
N ARG A 34 11.47 -23.50 -11.76
CA ARG A 34 10.49 -23.55 -12.85
C ARG A 34 9.54 -22.35 -12.84
N ASP A 35 9.16 -21.85 -11.67
CA ASP A 35 8.27 -20.69 -11.57
C ASP A 35 8.93 -19.43 -12.11
N GLU A 36 10.25 -19.31 -11.93
CA GLU A 36 11.07 -18.20 -12.44
C GLU A 36 11.37 -18.31 -13.94
N LEU A 37 11.73 -19.51 -14.40
CA LEU A 37 12.26 -19.69 -15.75
C LEU A 37 11.20 -20.01 -16.81
N GLU A 38 10.08 -20.64 -16.45
CA GLU A 38 9.02 -20.95 -17.41
C GLU A 38 8.40 -19.70 -18.06
N PRO A 39 8.08 -18.62 -17.32
CA PRO A 39 7.49 -17.43 -17.93
C PRO A 39 8.38 -16.74 -18.96
N LEU A 40 9.71 -16.83 -18.81
CA LEU A 40 10.68 -16.27 -19.77
C LEU A 40 10.66 -16.97 -21.14
N ARG A 41 9.94 -18.10 -21.27
CA ARG A 41 9.74 -18.78 -22.55
C ARG A 41 8.53 -18.24 -23.32
N ASP A 42 7.67 -17.45 -22.67
CA ASP A 42 6.51 -16.83 -23.30
C ASP A 42 6.99 -15.66 -24.19
N PRO A 43 6.64 -15.63 -25.48
CA PRO A 43 7.05 -14.54 -26.38
C PRO A 43 6.46 -13.17 -26.01
N THR A 44 5.53 -13.10 -25.05
CA THR A 44 4.96 -11.85 -24.53
C THR A 44 5.74 -11.26 -23.36
N ILE A 45 6.80 -11.94 -22.90
CA ILE A 45 7.71 -11.46 -21.86
C ILE A 45 9.03 -11.06 -22.52
N ASP A 46 9.35 -9.77 -22.49
CA ASP A 46 10.52 -9.23 -23.20
C ASP A 46 11.85 -9.69 -22.58
N GLY A 47 11.84 -10.10 -21.32
CA GLY A 47 13.03 -10.60 -20.62
C GLY A 47 12.89 -10.62 -19.10
N PRO A 48 14.00 -10.80 -18.36
CA PRO A 48 14.01 -10.86 -16.90
C PRO A 48 13.62 -9.53 -16.21
N ASP A 49 13.72 -8.41 -16.93
CA ASP A 49 13.39 -7.08 -16.39
C ASP A 49 11.94 -6.63 -16.73
N ASP A 50 11.16 -7.46 -17.42
CA ASP A 50 9.79 -7.14 -17.79
C ASP A 50 8.87 -7.16 -16.55
N PRO A 51 8.13 -6.07 -16.23
CA PRO A 51 7.23 -6.05 -15.08
C PRO A 51 6.12 -7.12 -15.13
N ARG A 52 5.77 -7.63 -16.32
CA ARG A 52 4.82 -8.74 -16.48
C ARG A 52 5.36 -10.04 -15.89
N LEU A 53 6.68 -10.26 -15.89
CA LEU A 53 7.30 -11.46 -15.35
C LEU A 53 6.91 -11.63 -13.88
N THR A 54 7.03 -10.57 -13.09
CA THR A 54 6.67 -10.55 -11.66
C THR A 54 5.22 -10.98 -11.44
N ILE A 55 4.29 -10.49 -12.26
CA ILE A 55 2.87 -10.86 -12.18
C ILE A 55 2.69 -12.36 -12.43
N VAL A 56 3.36 -12.91 -13.47
CA VAL A 56 3.27 -14.34 -13.79
C VAL A 56 3.86 -15.20 -12.68
N VAL A 57 5.00 -14.80 -12.11
CA VAL A 57 5.64 -15.51 -11.00
C VAL A 57 4.71 -15.53 -9.79
N LEU A 58 4.19 -14.36 -9.36
CA LEU A 58 3.28 -14.25 -8.23
C LEU A 58 2.02 -15.11 -8.40
N ALA A 59 1.42 -15.10 -9.59
CA ALA A 59 0.25 -15.94 -9.89
C ALA A 59 0.53 -17.45 -9.79
N ARG A 60 1.80 -17.89 -9.91
CA ARG A 60 2.17 -19.32 -9.79
C ARG A 60 2.46 -19.75 -8.36
N VAL A 61 2.86 -18.83 -7.50
CA VAL A 61 3.31 -19.12 -6.12
C VAL A 61 2.27 -18.78 -5.06
N VAL A 62 1.33 -17.88 -5.34
CA VAL A 62 0.17 -17.67 -4.48
C VAL A 62 -0.81 -18.83 -4.69
N GLU A 63 -0.93 -19.70 -3.69
CA GLU A 63 -1.80 -20.88 -3.76
C GLU A 63 -3.26 -20.56 -3.38
N ARG A 64 -3.49 -19.52 -2.58
CA ARG A 64 -4.84 -19.11 -2.14
C ARG A 64 -4.89 -17.62 -1.82
N LEU A 65 -6.01 -16.98 -2.14
CA LEU A 65 -6.33 -15.62 -1.70
C LEU A 65 -7.79 -15.54 -1.26
N GLY A 66 -8.03 -15.44 0.05
CA GLY A 66 -9.35 -15.51 0.66
C GLY A 66 -10.03 -16.83 0.36
N THR A 67 -11.15 -16.77 -0.35
CA THR A 67 -11.95 -17.92 -0.81
C THR A 67 -11.52 -18.42 -2.19
N LEU A 68 -10.57 -17.74 -2.85
CA LEU A 68 -10.05 -18.11 -4.16
C LEU A 68 -8.96 -19.18 -4.01
N GLU A 69 -9.26 -20.42 -4.43
CA GLU A 69 -8.30 -21.55 -4.45
C GLU A 69 -7.42 -21.57 -5.70
N LEU A 70 -7.75 -20.75 -6.70
CA LEU A 70 -6.96 -20.57 -7.90
C LEU A 70 -6.73 -19.07 -8.10
N VAL A 71 -5.49 -18.64 -7.87
CA VAL A 71 -5.07 -17.27 -8.14
C VAL A 71 -4.42 -17.25 -9.51
N THR A 72 -4.93 -16.42 -10.40
CA THR A 72 -4.40 -16.25 -11.76
C THR A 72 -3.76 -14.88 -11.91
N ARG A 73 -3.20 -14.61 -13.09
CA ARG A 73 -2.68 -13.27 -13.43
C ARG A 73 -3.76 -12.20 -13.27
N HIS A 74 -5.02 -12.53 -13.52
CA HIS A 74 -6.14 -11.58 -13.43
C HIS A 74 -6.28 -11.01 -12.01
N GLU A 75 -6.28 -11.88 -10.99
CA GLU A 75 -6.39 -11.45 -9.59
C GLU A 75 -5.17 -10.64 -9.16
N ILE A 76 -3.95 -11.05 -9.57
CA ILE A 76 -2.72 -10.32 -9.25
C ILE A 76 -2.68 -8.93 -9.91
N GLU A 77 -3.12 -8.82 -11.17
CA GLU A 77 -3.24 -7.54 -11.89
C GLU A 77 -4.32 -6.63 -11.30
N GLY A 78 -5.36 -7.20 -10.69
CA GLY A 78 -6.45 -6.48 -10.03
C GLY A 78 -6.12 -5.98 -8.62
N LEU A 79 -4.94 -6.30 -8.08
CA LEU A 79 -4.51 -5.80 -6.77
C LEU A 79 -4.29 -4.29 -6.76
N PHE A 80 -4.55 -3.65 -5.62
CA PHE A 80 -4.06 -2.30 -5.39
C PHE A 80 -2.52 -2.28 -5.45
N ALA A 81 -1.96 -1.16 -5.92
CA ALA A 81 -0.50 -1.03 -6.02
C ALA A 81 0.25 -1.31 -4.69
N ALA A 82 -0.35 -0.94 -3.56
CA ALA A 82 0.22 -1.25 -2.23
C ALA A 82 0.25 -2.75 -1.92
N ASP A 83 -0.79 -3.49 -2.32
CA ASP A 83 -0.87 -4.93 -2.11
C ASP A 83 0.05 -5.69 -3.06
N LEU A 84 0.15 -5.24 -4.31
CA LEU A 84 1.09 -5.79 -5.27
C LEU A 84 2.55 -5.58 -4.84
N ALA A 85 2.89 -4.39 -4.31
CA ALA A 85 4.21 -4.12 -3.75
C ALA A 85 4.49 -5.03 -2.54
N PHE A 86 3.51 -5.16 -1.64
CA PHE A 86 3.61 -6.07 -0.50
C PHE A 86 3.87 -7.52 -0.92
N LEU A 87 3.18 -8.05 -1.94
CA LEU A 87 3.43 -9.41 -2.42
C LEU A 87 4.81 -9.58 -3.05
N GLN A 88 5.35 -8.55 -3.72
CA GLN A 88 6.71 -8.57 -4.25
C GLN A 88 7.74 -8.65 -3.11
N ASP A 89 7.56 -7.84 -2.08
CA ASP A 89 8.44 -7.85 -0.90
C ASP A 89 8.34 -9.20 -0.16
N PHE A 90 7.12 -9.70 0.05
CA PHE A 90 6.87 -11.00 0.67
C PHE A 90 7.56 -12.13 -0.08
N TYR A 91 7.39 -12.15 -1.40
CA TYR A 91 8.04 -13.12 -2.29
C TYR A 91 9.57 -13.06 -2.16
N GLY A 92 10.14 -11.85 -2.14
CA GLY A 92 11.59 -11.66 -1.99
C GLY A 92 12.10 -12.22 -0.66
N VAL A 93 11.42 -11.89 0.44
CA VAL A 93 11.80 -12.31 1.79
C VAL A 93 11.72 -13.83 1.95
N ILE A 94 10.64 -14.49 1.53
CA ILE A 94 10.52 -15.95 1.75
C ILE A 94 11.49 -16.77 0.88
N ASN A 95 11.89 -16.26 -0.30
CA ASN A 95 12.74 -17.01 -1.24
C ASN A 95 14.23 -16.68 -1.12
N PHE A 96 14.57 -15.45 -0.71
CA PHE A 96 15.95 -14.97 -0.71
C PHE A 96 16.37 -14.29 0.59
N GLY A 97 15.41 -13.99 1.47
CA GLY A 97 15.66 -13.34 2.75
C GLY A 97 16.11 -14.30 3.85
N SER A 98 16.46 -13.69 4.97
CA SER A 98 16.76 -14.32 6.25
C SER A 98 15.50 -14.51 7.10
N GLN A 99 15.64 -15.33 8.15
CA GLN A 99 14.58 -15.51 9.13
C GLN A 99 14.20 -14.20 9.84
N GLU A 100 15.19 -13.33 10.10
CA GLU A 100 14.97 -12.03 10.76
C GLU A 100 14.10 -11.11 9.88
N GLU A 101 14.40 -11.00 8.59
CA GLU A 101 13.61 -10.22 7.63
C GLU A 101 12.17 -10.74 7.51
N TYR A 102 11.98 -12.06 7.57
CA TYR A 102 10.64 -12.67 7.60
C TYR A 102 9.86 -12.31 8.87
N GLU A 103 10.52 -12.31 10.03
CA GLU A 103 9.92 -11.91 11.31
C GLU A 103 9.55 -10.42 11.35
N GLU A 104 10.41 -9.55 10.81
CA GLU A 104 10.13 -8.12 10.67
C GLU A 104 8.92 -7.87 9.77
N LEU A 105 8.83 -8.59 8.65
CA LEU A 105 7.71 -8.49 7.72
C LEU A 105 6.40 -8.94 8.39
N LEU A 106 6.43 -10.02 9.18
CA LEU A 106 5.28 -10.47 9.97
C LEU A 106 4.89 -9.43 11.04
N ALA A 107 5.86 -8.79 11.69
CA ALA A 107 5.59 -7.72 12.65
C ALA A 107 4.90 -6.52 11.97
N ALA A 108 5.38 -6.12 10.79
CA ALA A 108 4.76 -5.05 10.02
C ALA A 108 3.31 -5.37 9.61
N GLN A 109 3.00 -6.64 9.29
CA GLN A 109 1.62 -7.07 9.03
C GLN A 109 0.71 -6.91 10.26
N ARG A 110 1.21 -7.26 11.45
CA ARG A 110 0.44 -7.11 12.71
C ARG A 110 0.12 -5.65 13.01
N ASP A 111 1.08 -4.76 12.76
CA ASP A 111 0.89 -3.32 12.94
C ASP A 111 -0.08 -2.74 11.89
N ALA A 112 -0.06 -3.26 10.65
CA ALA A 112 -0.98 -2.86 9.59
C ALA A 112 -2.43 -3.39 9.81
N GLU A 113 -2.58 -4.53 10.48
CA GLU A 113 -3.88 -5.06 10.90
C GLU A 113 -4.49 -4.29 12.08
N ALA A 114 -3.68 -3.53 12.83
CA ALA A 114 -4.21 -2.66 13.87
C ALA A 114 -5.17 -1.62 13.25
N PRO A 115 -6.36 -1.42 13.83
CA PRO A 115 -7.33 -0.50 13.26
C PRO A 115 -6.71 0.90 13.17
N VAL A 116 -6.64 1.44 11.95
CA VAL A 116 -6.30 2.86 11.71
C VAL A 116 -7.44 3.69 12.29
N SER A 117 -7.37 3.94 13.60
CA SER A 117 -8.21 4.94 14.24
C SER A 117 -7.68 6.29 13.81
N THR A 118 -8.23 6.87 12.75
CA THR A 118 -8.23 8.32 12.64
C THR A 118 -8.89 8.85 13.91
N PRO A 119 -8.21 9.68 14.74
CA PRO A 119 -8.91 10.35 15.81
C PRO A 119 -9.98 11.20 15.14
N VAL A 120 -11.24 10.81 15.29
CA VAL A 120 -12.36 11.69 14.99
C VAL A 120 -12.24 12.82 16.00
N VAL A 121 -11.67 13.94 15.56
CA VAL A 121 -11.70 15.18 16.32
C VAL A 121 -13.15 15.64 16.25
N LEU A 122 -13.97 15.19 17.20
CA LEU A 122 -15.30 15.73 17.42
C LEU A 122 -15.11 17.20 17.78
N PRO A 123 -15.72 18.16 17.06
CA PRO A 123 -15.67 19.55 17.47
C PRO A 123 -16.29 19.66 18.87
N GLU A 124 -15.47 20.13 19.81
CA GLU A 124 -15.86 20.33 21.20
C GLU A 124 -17.07 21.26 21.24
N GLN A 125 -18.18 20.74 21.77
CA GLN A 125 -19.46 21.43 21.81
C GLN A 125 -19.31 22.67 22.69
N ALA A 126 -19.24 23.84 22.06
CA ALA A 126 -19.18 25.12 22.73
C ALA A 126 -20.39 25.26 23.67
N ALA A 127 -20.11 25.21 24.98
CA ALA A 127 -21.09 25.43 26.02
C ALA A 127 -21.77 26.80 25.82
N ALA A 128 -23.10 26.78 25.80
CA ALA A 128 -23.93 27.97 25.71
C ALA A 128 -23.64 28.93 26.87
N PRO A 129 -23.50 30.26 26.63
CA PRO A 129 -23.38 31.21 27.72
C PRO A 129 -24.76 31.45 28.34
N VAL A 130 -24.89 31.19 29.64
CA VAL A 130 -25.99 31.71 30.47
C VAL A 130 -25.85 33.23 30.57
N VAL A 131 -26.69 33.98 29.87
CA VAL A 131 -26.78 35.44 29.99
C VAL A 131 -27.75 35.82 31.10
N ALA A 132 -27.20 36.37 32.19
CA ALA A 132 -27.94 37.09 33.21
C ALA A 132 -28.38 38.47 32.71
N ALA A 133 -29.58 38.88 33.13
CA ALA A 133 -30.29 40.08 32.70
C ALA A 133 -29.59 41.40 33.08
N GLY A 134 -29.73 42.40 32.20
CA GLY A 134 -29.45 43.81 32.49
C GLY A 134 -30.00 44.71 31.39
N ALA A 135 -30.96 45.56 31.74
CA ALA A 135 -31.68 46.48 30.87
C ALA A 135 -30.86 47.73 30.45
N GLY A 136 -31.19 48.33 29.30
CA GLY A 136 -30.77 49.71 28.97
C GLY A 136 -30.84 50.02 27.47
N ALA A 137 -31.52 51.12 27.14
CA ALA A 137 -32.00 51.51 25.81
C ALA A 137 -31.06 52.45 25.01
N ALA A 138 -31.46 52.74 23.75
CA ALA A 138 -31.08 53.86 22.86
C ALA A 138 -29.69 53.76 22.17
N ASP A 139 -29.38 54.25 20.96
CA ASP A 139 -30.05 55.00 19.86
C ASP A 139 -29.17 54.90 18.59
N ALA A 140 -29.77 55.25 17.44
CA ALA A 140 -29.37 55.52 16.05
C ALA A 140 -27.90 55.59 15.54
N GLY A 141 -27.79 55.34 14.22
CA GLY A 141 -26.83 55.99 13.30
C GLY A 141 -25.88 55.00 12.58
N ALA A 142 -26.12 54.55 11.34
CA ALA A 142 -25.93 55.23 10.04
C ALA A 142 -24.57 54.95 9.34
N VAL A 143 -24.68 54.46 8.10
CA VAL A 143 -23.83 54.58 6.89
C VAL A 143 -22.41 53.96 6.81
N GLY A 144 -22.24 53.07 5.82
CA GLY A 144 -21.23 53.25 4.75
C GLY A 144 -20.00 52.33 4.73
N GLY A 145 -19.75 51.71 3.56
CA GLY A 145 -18.39 51.55 3.03
C GLY A 145 -17.87 50.13 2.79
N ASP A 146 -18.03 49.67 1.54
CA ASP A 146 -17.10 48.91 0.69
C ASP A 146 -16.07 47.93 1.29
N GLY A 147 -16.33 46.65 1.03
CA GLY A 147 -15.58 45.83 0.08
C GLY A 147 -14.05 45.98 0.00
N ALA A 148 -13.33 45.07 0.67
CA ALA A 148 -12.12 44.42 0.16
C ALA A 148 -11.65 43.37 1.18
N VAL A 149 -11.48 42.11 0.75
CA VAL A 149 -10.20 41.38 0.67
C VAL A 149 -10.47 39.88 0.51
N GLY A 150 -10.20 39.36 -0.69
CA GLY A 150 -10.19 37.92 -0.94
C GLY A 150 -9.01 37.27 -0.22
N ALA A 151 -9.31 36.28 0.61
CA ALA A 151 -8.34 35.46 1.31
C ALA A 151 -7.51 34.63 0.31
N GLY A 152 -6.21 34.89 0.25
CA GLY A 152 -5.24 33.97 -0.33
C GLY A 152 -5.12 32.73 0.57
N VAL A 153 -5.46 31.57 0.02
CA VAL A 153 -5.25 30.27 0.66
C VAL A 153 -3.76 29.92 0.50
N PRO A 154 -3.02 29.59 1.58
CA PRO A 154 -1.66 29.09 1.42
C PRO A 154 -1.72 27.65 0.88
N VAL A 155 -1.04 27.45 -0.26
CA VAL A 155 -0.77 26.13 -0.85
C VAL A 155 0.08 25.33 0.15
N GLY A 156 -0.49 24.23 0.66
CA GLY A 156 0.22 23.27 1.48
C GLY A 156 1.24 22.49 0.67
N THR A 157 2.49 22.56 1.11
CA THR A 157 3.67 21.89 0.58
C THR A 157 3.47 20.38 0.43
N SER A 158 3.72 19.90 -0.78
CA SER A 158 3.81 18.49 -1.15
C SER A 158 4.97 17.82 -0.39
N ALA A 159 4.66 16.83 0.45
CA ALA A 159 5.67 15.98 1.07
C ALA A 159 6.14 14.94 0.04
N THR A 160 7.33 15.15 -0.50
CA THR A 160 8.02 14.19 -1.38
C THR A 160 8.48 13.01 -0.53
N VAL A 161 7.85 11.84 -0.71
CA VAL A 161 8.34 10.57 -0.18
C VAL A 161 9.44 10.07 -1.10
N THR A 162 10.68 10.25 -0.67
CA THR A 162 11.87 9.76 -1.39
C THR A 162 12.02 8.26 -1.15
N TYR A 163 11.61 7.43 -2.11
CA TYR A 163 12.00 6.03 -2.11
C TYR A 163 13.51 5.91 -2.31
N GLY A 164 14.14 5.05 -1.50
CA GLY A 164 15.57 4.81 -1.47
C GLY A 164 16.15 4.54 -2.87
N ARG A 165 17.14 5.35 -3.23
CA ARG A 165 17.94 5.24 -4.45
C ARG A 165 18.63 3.86 -4.49
N ARG A 166 18.25 3.00 -5.44
CA ARG A 166 19.02 1.79 -5.78
C ARG A 166 20.39 2.23 -6.29
N SER A 167 21.45 1.76 -5.64
CA SER A 167 22.84 2.03 -6.02
C SER A 167 23.11 1.48 -7.43
N ALA A 168 23.71 2.31 -8.28
CA ALA A 168 24.13 1.95 -9.62
C ALA A 168 25.20 0.86 -9.57
N ILE A 169 25.04 -0.17 -10.40
CA ILE A 169 26.03 -1.22 -10.63
C ILE A 169 27.15 -0.62 -11.51
N GLU A 170 28.38 -0.67 -11.00
CA GLU A 170 29.58 -0.31 -11.75
C GLU A 170 29.87 -1.41 -12.79
N GLU A 171 29.88 -1.02 -14.06
CA GLU A 171 30.17 -1.89 -15.20
C GLU A 171 31.69 -2.16 -15.25
N ILE A 172 32.10 -3.43 -15.12
CA ILE A 172 33.49 -3.83 -15.29
C ILE A 172 33.82 -3.77 -16.79
N PRO A 173 34.84 -3.01 -17.25
CA PRO A 173 35.22 -3.00 -18.64
C PRO A 173 35.82 -4.36 -19.02
N SER A 174 35.23 -5.01 -20.01
CA SER A 174 35.82 -6.18 -20.66
C SER A 174 36.89 -5.70 -21.64
N ASP A 175 38.14 -5.59 -21.17
CA ASP A 175 39.27 -5.37 -22.06
C ASP A 175 39.62 -6.68 -22.77
N GLY A 176 39.20 -6.76 -24.03
CA GLY A 176 39.66 -7.76 -24.97
C GLY A 176 41.01 -7.39 -25.57
N ARG A 177 42.03 -8.21 -25.32
CA ARG A 177 42.99 -8.74 -26.31
C ARG A 177 43.90 -9.79 -25.71
#